data_AF-A0A7R9GJX6-F1
#
_entry.id   AF-A0A7R9GJX6-F1
#
_cell.length_a   1.000
_cell.length_b   1.000
_cell.length_c   1.000
_cell.angle_alpha   90.00
_cell.angle_beta   90.00
_cell.angle_gamma   90.00
#
_symmetry.space_group_name_H-M   'P 1'
#
loop_
_entity.id
_entity.type
_entity.pdbx_description
1 polymer ?
#
loop_
_entity_poly.entity_id
_entity_poly.type
_entity_poly.pdbx_seq_one_letter_code
_entity_poly.pdbx_strand_id
1 'polypeptide(L)'
;MNLGELLTGFFEFGGQFDFKTKGMSLVTGKACAKPDHSPLYVENPLDRSLNVTRNVSGDEVDRFVRQCRESAWSVESNHASLPDLLLPAGSSMRFDLTSVSTTLPKFQVKNLFSLGKEPGSPPDRKQKKDTGFRRSSVGKRAFTKR
;
A
#
# COMPACT_ATOMS: atom_id res chain seq x y z
N MET A 1 25.45 -14.65 -17.55
CA MET A 1 24.19 -14.10 -17.04
C MET A 1 23.84 -12.87 -17.84
N ASN A 2 22.84 -12.97 -18.70
CA ASN A 2 22.20 -11.79 -19.28
C ASN A 2 21.09 -11.28 -18.33
N LEU A 3 20.55 -10.10 -18.61
CA LEU A 3 19.50 -9.51 -17.77
C LEU A 3 18.22 -10.34 -17.70
N GLY A 4 17.85 -11.01 -18.80
CA GLY A 4 16.67 -11.88 -18.88
C GLY A 4 16.78 -13.06 -17.94
N GLU A 5 17.91 -13.75 -17.96
CA GLU A 5 18.18 -14.88 -17.05
C GLU A 5 18.11 -14.46 -15.58
N LEU A 6 18.65 -13.28 -15.25
CA LEU A 6 18.59 -12.75 -13.88
C LEU A 6 17.15 -12.41 -13.46
N LEU A 7 16.38 -11.82 -14.36
CA LEU A 7 15.00 -11.43 -14.09
C LEU A 7 14.10 -12.66 -13.95
N THR A 8 14.28 -13.68 -14.79
CA THR A 8 13.61 -14.98 -14.65
C THR A 8 13.94 -15.61 -13.31
N GLY A 9 15.23 -15.70 -12.96
CA GLY A 9 15.67 -16.24 -11.68
C GLY A 9 15.13 -15.44 -10.48
N PHE A 10 14.96 -14.12 -10.61
CA PHE A 10 14.34 -13.30 -9.59
C PHE A 10 12.86 -13.66 -9.37
N PHE A 11 12.08 -13.82 -10.44
CA PHE A 11 10.67 -14.18 -10.33
C PHE A 11 10.47 -15.61 -9.82
N GLU A 12 11.29 -16.56 -10.28
CA GLU A 12 11.27 -17.93 -9.77
C GLU A 12 11.58 -17.98 -8.27
N PHE A 13 12.66 -17.31 -7.85
CA PHE A 13 13.04 -17.22 -6.45
C PHE A 13 11.94 -16.54 -5.63
N GLY A 14 11.44 -15.37 -6.06
CA GLY A 14 10.40 -14.62 -5.37
C GLY A 14 9.06 -15.37 -5.28
N GLY A 15 8.75 -16.25 -6.24
CA GLY A 15 7.53 -17.06 -6.24
C GLY A 15 7.61 -18.34 -5.38
N GLN A 16 8.82 -18.85 -5.14
CA GLN A 16 9.05 -20.13 -4.43
C GLN A 16 9.63 -19.95 -3.02
N PHE A 17 10.19 -18.79 -2.70
CA PHE A 17 10.81 -18.55 -1.40
C PHE A 17 9.80 -18.64 -0.25
N ASP A 18 10.19 -19.32 0.83
CA ASP A 18 9.35 -19.44 2.03
C ASP A 18 9.51 -18.21 2.94
N PHE A 19 8.72 -17.18 2.64
CA PHE A 19 8.66 -15.96 3.44
C PHE A 19 8.11 -16.19 4.85
N LYS A 20 7.44 -17.31 5.15
CA LYS A 20 6.83 -17.53 6.47
C LYS A 20 7.88 -17.91 7.50
N THR A 21 8.80 -18.80 7.15
CA THR A 21 9.80 -19.34 8.08
C THR A 21 11.20 -18.76 7.89
N LYS A 22 11.51 -18.23 6.70
CA LYS A 22 12.84 -17.74 6.34
C LYS A 22 12.87 -16.23 6.08
N GLY A 23 13.98 -15.63 6.43
CA GLY A 23 14.36 -14.26 6.10
C GLY A 23 15.56 -14.23 5.17
N MET A 24 15.89 -13.05 4.64
CA MET A 24 17.03 -12.84 3.77
C MET A 24 18.13 -12.08 4.53
N SER A 25 19.30 -12.69 4.64
CA SER A 25 20.49 -12.07 5.23
C SER A 25 21.37 -11.46 4.15
N LEU A 26 21.47 -10.13 4.14
CA LEU A 26 22.34 -9.42 3.19
C LEU A 26 23.83 -9.56 3.53
N VAL A 27 24.16 -9.87 4.79
CA VAL A 27 25.56 -10.04 5.23
C VAL A 27 26.10 -11.40 4.81
N THR A 28 25.29 -12.45 4.90
CA THR A 28 25.71 -13.82 4.55
C THR A 28 25.35 -14.21 3.12
N GLY A 29 24.45 -13.45 2.47
CA GLY A 29 23.90 -13.77 1.15
C GLY A 29 23.05 -15.03 1.13
N LYS A 30 22.51 -15.45 2.29
CA LYS A 30 21.76 -16.69 2.46
C LYS A 30 20.43 -16.45 3.15
N ALA A 31 19.54 -17.43 3.04
CA ALA A 31 18.34 -17.47 3.85
C ALA A 31 18.70 -17.72 5.32
N CYS A 32 18.11 -16.96 6.23
CA CYS A 32 18.27 -17.11 7.68
C CYS A 32 16.93 -17.51 8.32
N ALA A 33 16.99 -18.09 9.51
CA ALA A 33 15.78 -18.28 10.31
C ALA A 33 15.24 -16.90 10.74
N LYS A 34 13.92 -16.74 10.75
CA LYS A 34 13.31 -15.47 11.15
C LYS A 34 13.39 -15.29 12.67
N PRO A 35 13.90 -14.15 13.15
CA PRO A 35 13.86 -13.82 14.57
C PRO A 35 12.48 -13.32 15.02
N ASP A 36 11.62 -12.89 14.08
CA ASP A 36 10.30 -12.32 14.35
C ASP A 36 9.20 -12.94 13.47
N HIS A 37 7.95 -12.75 13.88
CA HIS A 37 6.76 -13.17 13.13
C HIS A 37 6.33 -12.15 12.06
N SER A 38 7.26 -11.30 11.59
CA SER A 38 6.99 -10.36 10.50
C SER A 38 6.57 -11.11 9.23
N PRO A 39 5.78 -10.54 8.30
CA PRO A 39 5.45 -11.21 7.05
C PRO A 39 6.68 -11.42 6.15
N LEU A 40 7.55 -10.42 6.07
CA LEU A 40 8.80 -10.42 5.31
C LEU A 40 9.94 -9.95 6.22
N TYR A 41 11.05 -10.68 6.19
CA TYR A 41 12.24 -10.33 6.96
C TYR A 41 13.46 -10.18 6.04
N VAL A 42 14.00 -8.98 5.98
CA VAL A 42 15.28 -8.68 5.33
C VAL A 42 16.17 -8.01 6.37
N GLU A 43 17.30 -8.64 6.64
CA GLU A 43 18.28 -8.18 7.62
C GLU A 43 18.92 -6.87 7.18
N ASN A 44 18.95 -5.87 8.06
CA ASN A 44 19.70 -4.65 7.81
C ASN A 44 21.22 -4.95 7.89
N PRO A 45 22.01 -4.62 6.86
CA PRO A 45 23.43 -4.95 6.81
C PRO A 45 24.27 -4.23 7.88
N LEU A 46 23.78 -3.11 8.43
CA LEU A 46 24.45 -2.35 9.49
C LEU A 46 24.03 -2.79 10.90
N ASP A 47 22.80 -3.23 11.06
CA ASP A 47 22.25 -3.67 12.34
C ASP A 47 21.33 -4.88 12.15
N ARG A 48 21.87 -6.06 12.45
CA ARG A 48 21.21 -7.36 12.26
C ARG A 48 19.96 -7.54 13.12
N SER A 49 19.79 -6.72 14.15
CA SER A 49 18.57 -6.75 14.98
C SER A 49 17.38 -6.09 14.29
N LEU A 50 17.61 -5.33 13.21
CA LEU A 50 16.60 -4.56 12.50
C LEU A 50 16.18 -5.20 11.18
N ASN A 51 14.87 -5.28 10.99
CA ASN A 51 14.23 -5.72 9.75
C ASN A 51 13.88 -4.51 8.88
N VAL A 52 14.44 -4.43 7.67
CA VAL A 52 14.16 -3.30 6.74
C VAL A 52 12.76 -3.35 6.13
N THR A 53 12.08 -4.51 6.18
CA THR A 53 10.74 -4.70 5.59
C THR A 53 9.62 -4.68 6.62
N ARG A 54 9.83 -4.07 7.80
CA ARG A 54 8.80 -4.00 8.86
C ARG A 54 7.49 -3.33 8.46
N ASN A 55 7.52 -2.49 7.43
CA ASN A 55 6.35 -1.78 6.92
C ASN A 55 5.51 -2.62 5.95
N VAL A 56 5.95 -3.84 5.63
CA VAL A 56 5.27 -4.73 4.68
C VAL A 56 4.28 -5.62 5.43
N SER A 57 3.04 -5.58 4.99
CA SER A 57 1.94 -6.40 5.48
C SER A 57 1.90 -7.79 4.84
N GLY A 58 1.18 -8.73 5.46
CA GLY A 58 1.01 -10.08 4.91
C GLY A 58 0.38 -10.09 3.52
N ASP A 59 -0.66 -9.28 3.32
CA ASP A 59 -1.37 -9.18 2.05
C ASP A 59 -0.47 -8.68 0.91
N GLU A 60 0.47 -7.77 1.22
CA GLU A 60 1.46 -7.28 0.25
C GLU A 60 2.47 -8.35 -0.15
N VAL A 61 2.92 -9.18 0.81
CA VAL A 61 3.79 -10.32 0.52
C VAL A 61 3.06 -11.34 -0.36
N ASP A 62 1.82 -11.68 -0.03
CA ASP A 62 1.04 -12.64 -0.82
C ASP A 62 0.78 -12.13 -2.24
N ARG A 63 0.50 -10.84 -2.39
CA ARG A 63 0.38 -10.21 -3.71
C ARG A 63 1.70 -10.24 -4.48
N PHE A 64 2.82 -9.95 -3.81
CA PHE A 64 4.15 -10.02 -4.42
C PHE A 64 4.48 -11.43 -4.92
N VAL A 65 4.26 -12.46 -4.10
CA VAL A 65 4.50 -13.87 -4.48
C VAL A 65 3.64 -14.26 -5.67
N ARG A 66 2.37 -13.88 -5.68
CA ARG A 66 1.47 -14.14 -6.81
C ARG A 66 1.98 -13.49 -8.10
N GLN A 67 2.36 -12.21 -8.02
CA GLN A 67 2.88 -11.48 -9.18
C GLN A 67 4.17 -12.10 -9.71
N CYS A 68 5.08 -12.55 -8.83
CA CYS A 68 6.30 -13.24 -9.25
C CYS A 68 5.99 -14.54 -10.02
N ARG A 69 5.04 -15.34 -9.55
CA ARG A 69 4.64 -16.58 -10.24
C ARG A 69 4.02 -16.31 -11.61
N GLU A 70 3.11 -15.35 -11.69
CA GLU A 70 2.50 -14.92 -12.95
C GLU A 70 3.54 -14.40 -13.93
N SER A 71 4.53 -13.64 -13.44
CA SER A 71 5.59 -13.07 -14.25
C SER A 71 6.57 -14.14 -14.74
N ALA A 72 6.96 -15.10 -13.89
CA ALA A 72 7.77 -16.25 -14.29
C ALA A 72 7.09 -17.05 -15.40
N TRP A 73 5.80 -17.37 -15.24
CA TRP A 73 5.04 -18.08 -16.27
C TRP A 73 4.93 -17.27 -17.58
N SER A 74 4.76 -15.96 -17.47
CA SER A 74 4.68 -15.09 -18.65
C SER A 74 6.01 -14.99 -19.40
N VAL A 75 7.13 -14.97 -18.69
CA VAL A 75 8.48 -14.98 -19.31
C VAL A 75 8.78 -16.33 -19.98
N GLU A 76 8.29 -17.44 -19.43
CA GLU A 76 8.52 -18.76 -20.03
C GLU A 76 7.61 -19.03 -21.25
N SER A 77 6.37 -18.54 -21.20
CA SER A 77 5.41 -18.71 -22.30
C SER A 77 5.66 -17.78 -23.48
N ASN A 78 6.09 -16.54 -23.22
CA ASN A 78 6.59 -15.67 -24.27
C ASN A 78 8.08 -15.95 -24.45
N HIS A 79 8.43 -16.75 -25.47
CA HIS A 79 9.79 -16.80 -26.07
C HIS A 79 10.29 -15.42 -26.60
N ALA A 80 9.64 -14.32 -26.21
CA ALA A 80 9.91 -12.96 -26.61
C ALA A 80 11.01 -12.35 -25.73
N SER A 81 12.01 -11.79 -26.40
CA SER A 81 13.06 -10.99 -25.78
C SER A 81 12.45 -9.91 -24.88
N LEU A 82 13.01 -9.76 -23.67
CA LEU A 82 12.73 -8.71 -22.67
C LEU A 82 12.21 -7.34 -23.18
N PRO A 83 12.70 -6.76 -24.31
CA PRO A 83 12.13 -5.53 -24.87
C PRO A 83 10.61 -5.57 -25.14
N ASP A 84 10.02 -6.73 -25.41
CA ASP A 84 8.57 -6.85 -25.71
C ASP A 84 7.69 -6.80 -24.45
N LEU A 85 8.28 -6.98 -23.26
CA LEU A 85 7.57 -6.85 -21.98
C LEU A 85 7.49 -5.40 -21.49
N LEU A 86 8.21 -4.48 -22.13
CA LEU A 86 8.32 -3.06 -21.74
C LEU A 86 7.51 -2.10 -22.61
N LEU A 87 6.83 -2.58 -23.65
CA LEU A 87 6.07 -1.74 -24.58
C LEU A 87 4.60 -1.56 -24.15
N PRO A 88 4.05 -0.34 -24.25
CA PRO A 88 2.67 -0.08 -23.89
C PRO A 88 1.75 -0.53 -25.03
N ALA A 89 0.77 -1.36 -24.66
CA ALA A 89 -0.41 -1.80 -25.41
C ALA A 89 -0.26 -3.09 -26.22
N GLY A 90 -0.88 -4.16 -25.70
CA GLY A 90 -1.33 -5.30 -26.50
C GLY A 90 -1.45 -6.62 -25.76
N SER A 91 -0.63 -6.84 -24.74
CA SER A 91 -0.57 -8.09 -23.97
C SER A 91 -0.86 -7.81 -22.50
N SER A 92 -1.47 -8.78 -21.82
CA SER A 92 -2.03 -8.69 -20.46
C SER A 92 -1.00 -8.46 -19.34
N MET A 93 0.21 -8.03 -19.67
CA MET A 93 1.33 -7.79 -18.74
C MET A 93 1.52 -6.28 -18.54
N ARG A 94 1.19 -5.82 -17.33
CA ARG A 94 1.58 -4.50 -16.84
C ARG A 94 2.66 -4.68 -15.78
N PHE A 95 3.93 -4.65 -16.17
CA PHE A 95 4.99 -4.20 -15.27
C PHE A 95 4.95 -2.67 -15.20
N ASP A 96 3.83 -2.12 -14.74
CA ASP A 96 3.67 -0.70 -14.58
C ASP A 96 4.34 -0.27 -13.27
N LEU A 97 5.64 0.01 -13.34
CA LEU A 97 6.44 0.56 -12.24
C LEU A 97 5.89 1.91 -11.74
N THR A 98 4.90 2.50 -12.41
CA THR A 98 4.26 3.75 -12.00
C THR A 98 3.09 3.58 -11.05
N SER A 99 2.59 2.35 -10.80
CA SER A 99 1.42 2.12 -9.94
C SER A 99 1.75 1.96 -8.44
N VAL A 100 2.79 2.63 -7.94
CA VAL A 100 2.98 2.75 -6.49
C VAL A 100 1.85 3.63 -5.95
N SER A 101 0.85 3.01 -5.32
CA SER A 101 -0.22 3.72 -4.62
C SER A 101 0.33 4.39 -3.37
N THR A 102 0.92 5.59 -3.53
CA THR A 102 1.23 6.50 -2.43
C THR A 102 -0.07 7.12 -1.90
N THR A 103 -0.92 6.33 -1.27
CA THR A 103 -1.98 6.88 -0.41
C THR A 103 -1.58 6.65 1.04
N LEU A 104 -0.52 7.33 1.47
CA LEU A 104 -0.37 7.60 2.89
C LEU A 104 -1.61 8.41 3.32
N PRO A 105 -2.37 7.98 4.34
CA PRO A 105 -3.40 8.83 4.90
C PRO A 105 -2.73 10.10 5.40
N LYS A 106 -3.26 11.27 5.00
CA LYS A 106 -2.77 12.57 5.48
C LYS A 106 -2.96 12.62 7.01
N PHE A 107 -1.92 12.28 7.76
CA PHE A 107 -1.92 12.40 9.22
C PHE A 107 -1.81 13.88 9.57
N GLN A 108 -2.95 14.50 9.89
CA GLN A 108 -3.05 15.88 10.34
C GLN A 108 -2.92 15.90 11.87
N VAL A 109 -1.74 16.22 12.38
CA VAL A 109 -1.55 16.41 13.83
C VAL A 109 -2.02 17.79 14.20
N LYS A 110 -3.31 17.92 14.53
CA LYS A 110 -3.81 19.13 15.17
C LYS A 110 -3.24 19.15 16.59
N ASN A 111 -2.48 20.20 16.91
CA ASN A 111 -1.94 20.52 18.24
C ASN A 111 -0.68 19.75 18.69
N LEU A 112 0.28 19.48 17.79
CA LEU A 112 1.58 18.91 18.21
C LEU A 112 2.48 19.92 18.94
N PHE A 113 2.26 21.23 18.76
CA PHE A 113 3.06 22.29 19.36
C PHE A 113 2.23 23.31 20.14
N SER A 114 1.08 22.90 20.68
CA SER A 114 0.31 23.78 21.57
C SER A 114 0.98 23.85 22.95
N LEU A 115 2.15 24.48 23.00
CA LEU A 115 2.86 24.79 24.22
C LEU A 115 2.14 25.95 24.91
N GLY A 116 1.51 25.64 26.04
CA GLY A 116 1.15 26.60 27.09
C GLY A 116 0.18 27.71 26.70
N LYS A 117 -1.11 27.51 26.98
CA LYS A 117 -1.98 28.62 27.35
C LYS A 117 -2.66 28.28 28.68
N GLU A 118 -2.16 28.92 29.73
CA GLU A 118 -2.63 28.82 31.12
C GLU A 118 -4.15 29.05 31.26
N PRO A 119 -4.80 28.44 32.27
CA PRO A 119 -6.25 28.45 32.42
C PRO A 119 -6.71 29.71 33.16
N GLY A 120 -7.51 30.57 32.51
CA GLY A 120 -8.21 31.61 33.24
C GLY A 120 -8.83 32.73 32.42
N SER A 121 -10.08 32.56 32.00
CA SER A 121 -11.11 33.62 31.99
C SER A 121 -12.47 33.07 31.53
N PRO A 122 -13.61 33.55 32.08
CA PRO A 122 -14.93 32.89 31.95
C PRO A 122 -15.60 33.14 30.59
N PRO A 123 -16.57 32.30 30.18
CA PRO A 123 -17.25 32.46 28.90
C PRO A 123 -18.24 33.63 28.90
N ASP A 124 -18.02 34.56 27.97
CA ASP A 124 -18.92 35.69 27.70
C ASP A 124 -20.24 35.24 27.04
N ARG A 125 -21.34 35.68 27.65
CA ARG A 125 -22.73 35.40 27.29
C ARG A 125 -23.23 36.40 26.25
N LYS A 126 -23.49 35.99 25.00
CA LYS A 126 -24.34 36.73 24.03
C LYS A 126 -25.18 35.75 23.20
N GLN A 127 -26.43 35.51 23.60
CA GLN A 127 -27.67 36.23 23.21
C GLN A 127 -28.38 35.57 22.02
N LYS A 128 -29.39 34.79 22.39
CA LYS A 128 -30.46 34.21 21.57
C LYS A 128 -31.26 35.34 20.90
N LYS A 129 -31.40 35.34 19.58
CA LYS A 129 -32.39 36.15 18.86
C LYS A 129 -33.42 35.22 18.22
N ASP A 130 -34.54 35.08 18.92
CA ASP A 130 -35.80 34.53 18.40
C ASP A 130 -36.53 35.63 17.62
N THR A 131 -36.80 35.40 16.34
CA THR A 131 -37.85 36.04 15.52
C THR A 131 -38.11 35.04 14.38
N GLY A 132 -39.28 34.50 14.06
CA GLY A 132 -40.66 34.81 14.39
C GLY A 132 -41.52 34.39 13.18
N PHE A 133 -42.09 33.18 13.24
CA PHE A 133 -43.41 32.76 12.73
C PHE A 133 -44.01 33.36 11.43
N ARG A 134 -44.37 32.49 10.46
CA ARG A 134 -45.72 32.50 9.81
C ARG A 134 -46.05 31.17 9.11
N ARG A 135 -47.35 30.85 9.15
CA ARG A 135 -48.06 29.59 8.90
C ARG A 135 -48.45 29.34 7.43
N SER A 136 -49.03 28.13 7.22
CA SER A 136 -50.08 27.75 6.26
C SER A 136 -49.58 27.18 4.92
N SER A 137 -49.75 25.88 4.58
CA SER A 137 -50.94 25.04 4.31
C SER A 137 -51.28 24.96 2.82
N VAL A 138 -51.77 23.77 2.39
CA VAL A 138 -52.39 23.44 1.08
C VAL A 138 -51.36 23.19 -0.05
N GLY A 139 -51.43 22.17 -0.91
CA GLY A 139 -52.36 21.08 -1.15
C GLY A 139 -52.00 20.42 -2.50
N LYS A 140 -52.22 19.09 -2.59
CA LYS A 140 -52.43 18.21 -3.75
C LYS A 140 -52.08 18.73 -5.16
N ARG A 141 -51.37 17.90 -5.94
CA ARG A 141 -51.86 17.37 -7.24
C ARG A 141 -51.01 16.21 -7.76
N ALA A 142 -51.71 15.16 -8.15
CA ALA A 142 -51.24 14.05 -8.98
C ALA A 142 -51.02 14.51 -10.42
N PHE A 143 -50.14 13.85 -11.17
CA PHE A 143 -50.44 13.49 -12.56
C PHE A 143 -49.57 12.34 -13.09
N THR A 144 -50.24 11.57 -13.94
CA THR A 144 -49.90 10.27 -14.54
C THR A 144 -49.39 10.46 -15.98
N LYS A 145 -48.94 9.35 -16.58
CA LYS A 145 -48.72 9.05 -18.02
C LYS A 145 -47.30 9.35 -18.51
N ARG A 146 -46.65 8.48 -19.29
CA ARG A 146 -47.16 7.46 -20.22
C ARG A 146 -46.44 6.13 -20.07
#